data_AF-A0A0K2GI10-F1
#
_entry.id   AF-A0A0K2GI10-F1
#
_cell.length_a   1.000
_cell.length_b   1.000
_cell.length_c   1.000
_cell.angle_alpha   90.00
_cell.angle_beta   90.00
_cell.angle_gamma   90.00
#
_symmetry.space_group_name_H-M   'P 1'
#
loop_
_entity.id
_entity.type
_entity.pdbx_description
1 polymer ?
#
loop_
_entity_poly.entity_id
_entity_poly.type
_entity_poly.pdbx_seq_one_letter_code
_entity_poly.pdbx_strand_id
1 'polypeptide(L)' 'MTCERCNGLMVQERICDLEGRSSSLCVDGYRCLLCGDLVDALILEHRKRSTASAESIQFTSPRMPRLVAA' A
#
# COMPACT_ATOMS: atom_id res chain seq x y z
N MET A 1 14.19 2.61 8.23
CA MET A 1 13.29 3.64 7.67
C MET A 1 12.13 3.87 8.63
N THR A 2 11.44 5.01 8.54
CA THR A 2 10.27 5.35 9.36
C THR A 2 9.04 5.53 8.48
N CYS A 3 7.86 5.12 8.96
CA CYS A 3 6.61 5.25 8.22
C CYS A 3 6.18 6.72 8.09
N GLU A 4 5.95 7.20 6.88
CA GLU A 4 5.54 8.59 6.61
C GLU A 4 4.15 8.93 7.16
N ARG A 5 3.30 7.91 7.41
CA ARG A 5 1.94 8.11 7.92
C ARG A 5 1.86 8.25 9.43
N CYS A 6 2.69 7.52 10.17
CA CYS A 6 2.57 7.41 11.64
C CYS A 6 3.89 7.47 12.39
N ASN A 7 5.01 7.68 11.70
CA ASN A 7 6.37 7.63 12.23
C ASN A 7 6.77 6.29 12.90
N GLY A 8 5.98 5.22 12.67
CA GLY A 8 6.26 3.89 13.18
C GLY A 8 7.43 3.18 12.48
N LEU A 9 7.88 2.08 13.09
CA LEU A 9 8.90 1.21 12.51
C LEU A 9 8.37 0.53 11.24
N MET A 10 9.19 0.53 10.19
CA MET A 10 8.95 -0.28 9.01
C MET A 10 9.98 -1.38 8.90
N VAL A 11 9.51 -2.57 8.54
CA VAL A 11 10.29 -3.80 8.43
C VAL A 11 10.19 -4.32 7.01
N GLN A 12 11.30 -4.86 6.50
CA GLN A 12 11.32 -5.46 5.18
C GLN A 12 10.45 -6.72 5.15
N GLU A 13 9.62 -6.87 4.12
CA GLU A 13 8.69 -7.99 3.94
C GLU A 13 8.68 -8.42 2.47
N ARG A 14 8.49 -9.72 2.24
CA ARG A 14 8.20 -10.28 0.91
C ARG A 14 6.71 -10.19 0.66
N ILE A 15 6.29 -9.33 -0.26
CA ILE A 15 4.89 -9.07 -0.59
C ILE A 15 4.55 -9.93 -1.82
N CYS A 16 3.59 -10.85 -1.69
CA CYS A 16 3.18 -11.73 -2.79
C CYS A 16 1.78 -11.41 -3.28
N ASP A 17 1.62 -11.28 -4.59
CA ASP A 17 0.33 -11.17 -5.23
C ASP A 17 -0.18 -12.56 -5.60
N LEU A 18 -1.00 -13.13 -4.71
CA LEU A 18 -1.58 -14.46 -4.88
C LEU A 18 -2.69 -14.48 -5.94
N GLU A 19 -3.23 -13.32 -6.35
CA GLU A 19 -4.26 -13.22 -7.38
C GLU A 19 -3.67 -13.07 -8.78
N GLY A 20 -2.34 -12.95 -8.90
CA GLY A 20 -1.62 -12.93 -10.18
C GLY A 20 -1.93 -11.70 -11.04
N ARG A 21 -2.33 -10.57 -10.44
CA ARG A 21 -2.54 -9.30 -11.16
C ARG A 21 -1.23 -8.62 -11.52
N SER A 22 -0.17 -8.91 -10.79
CA SER A 22 1.20 -8.48 -11.07
C SER A 22 1.92 -9.46 -12.00
N SER A 23 2.81 -8.93 -12.84
CA SER A 23 3.74 -9.73 -13.65
C SER A 23 4.75 -10.50 -12.80
N SER A 24 4.94 -10.10 -11.54
CA SER A 24 5.80 -10.75 -10.56
C SER A 24 4.98 -11.29 -9.40
N LEU A 25 5.21 -12.56 -9.05
CA LEU A 25 4.44 -13.27 -8.02
C LEU A 25 4.71 -12.71 -6.62
N CYS A 26 5.94 -12.23 -6.39
CA CYS A 26 6.33 -11.56 -5.15
C CYS A 26 7.38 -10.46 -5.40
N VAL A 27 7.31 -9.41 -4.62
CA VAL A 27 8.25 -8.27 -4.59
C VAL A 27 8.76 -8.03 -3.16
N ASP A 28 9.93 -7.44 -3.03
CA ASP A 28 10.41 -6.98 -1.72
C ASP A 28 9.89 -5.57 -1.46
N GLY A 29 9.39 -5.35 -0.24
CA GLY A 29 8.90 -4.06 0.20
C GLY A 29 9.03 -3.89 1.70
N TYR A 30 8.32 -2.90 2.24
CA TYR A 30 8.34 -2.57 3.66
C TYR A 30 6.92 -2.39 4.19
N ARG A 31 6.65 -3.00 5.35
CA ARG A 31 5.40 -2.86 6.10
C ARG A 31 5.64 -2.12 7.41
N CYS A 32 4.80 -1.14 7.70
CA CYS A 32 4.75 -0.54 9.03
C CYS A 32 4.04 -1.46 10.02
N LEU A 33 4.70 -1.75 11.15
CA LEU A 33 4.11 -2.59 12.20
C LEU A 33 3.01 -1.91 13.00
N LEU A 34 2.90 -0.57 12.96
CA LEU A 34 1.90 0.17 13.71
C LEU A 34 0.62 0.44 12.91
N CYS A 35 0.73 1.00 11.70
CA CYS A 35 -0.44 1.39 10.91
C CYS A 35 -0.70 0.51 9.68
N GLY A 36 0.18 -0.46 9.41
CA GLY A 36 0.06 -1.37 8.28
C GLY A 36 0.38 -0.75 6.91
N ASP A 37 0.90 0.49 6.85
CA ASP A 37 1.30 1.09 5.57
C ASP A 37 2.34 0.21 4.87
N LEU A 38 2.12 -0.01 3.57
CA LEU A 38 2.90 -0.90 2.75
C LEU A 38 3.47 -0.10 1.58
N VAL A 39 4.79 -0.21 1.38
CA VAL A 39 5.48 0.44 0.27
C VAL A 39 6.48 -0.51 -0.37
N ASP A 40 6.49 -0.53 -1.69
CA ASP A 40 7.54 -1.14 -2.50
C ASP A 40 8.11 -0.07 -3.46
N ALA A 41 9.04 -0.47 -4.32
CA ALA A 41 9.65 0.43 -5.29
C ALA A 41 8.62 1.06 -6.25
N LEU A 42 7.62 0.29 -6.69
CA LEU A 42 6.60 0.73 -7.64
C LEU A 42 5.62 1.70 -7.00
N ILE A 43 5.18 1.44 -5.76
CA ILE A 43 4.35 2.32 -4.96
C ILE A 43 5.06 3.67 -4.76
N LEU A 44 6.36 3.65 -4.43
CA LEU A 44 7.12 4.89 -4.25
C LEU A 44 7.29 5.65 -5.56
N GLU A 45 7.53 4.97 -6.67
CA GLU A 45 7.58 5.59 -8.00
C GLU A 45 6.24 6.24 -8.37
N HIS A 46 5.13 5.52 -8.19
CA HIS A 46 3.78 6.04 -8.43
C HIS A 46 3.49 7.25 -7.54
N ARG A 47 3.81 7.20 -6.25
CA ARG A 47 3.65 8.34 -5.34
C ARG A 47 4.43 9.56 -5.82
N LYS A 48 5.70 9.40 -6.21
CA LYS A 48 6.53 10.49 -6.76
C LYS A 48 5.90 11.11 -8.01
N ARG A 49 5.39 10.27 -8.92
CA ARG A 49 4.74 10.72 -10.15
C ARG A 49 3.44 11.47 -9.85
N SER A 50 2.59 10.94 -8.98
CA SER A 50 1.33 11.57 -8.56
C SER A 50 1.53 12.89 -7.81
N THR A 51 2.60 13.03 -7.02
CA THR A 51 2.92 14.31 -6.38
C THR A 51 3.40 15.38 -7.37
N ALA A 52 3.95 14.97 -8.52
CA ALA A 52 4.35 15.88 -9.59
C ALA A 52 3.18 16.29 -10.51
N SER A 53 2.16 15.45 -10.62
CA SER A 53 0.91 15.71 -11.34
C SER A 53 -0.27 15.65 -10.38
N ALA A 54 -0.51 16.74 -9.62
CA ALA A 54 -1.65 16.83 -8.71
C ALA A 54 -2.98 16.88 -9.48
N GLU A 55 -3.39 15.76 -10.07
CA GLU A 55 -4.78 15.48 -10.43
C GLU A 55 -5.34 14.53 -9.38
N SER A 56 -6.42 14.97 -8.74
CA SER A 56 -7.10 14.28 -7.65
C SER A 56 -7.66 12.93 -8.12
N ILE A 57 -6.99 11.84 -7.77
CA ILE A 57 -7.61 10.51 -7.87
C ILE A 57 -8.69 10.44 -6.80
N GLN A 58 -9.95 10.61 -7.22
CA GLN A 58 -11.12 10.40 -6.38
C GLN A 58 -11.14 8.92 -5.97
N PHE A 59 -10.71 8.64 -4.74
CA PHE A 59 -10.90 7.33 -4.12
C PHE A 59 -12.41 7.10 -3.98
N THR A 60 -13.01 6.42 -4.94
CA THR A 60 -14.42 6.03 -4.86
C THR A 60 -14.55 4.98 -3.76
N SER A 61 -14.94 5.47 -2.58
CA SER A 61 -15.58 4.79 -1.44
C SER A 61 -15.06 3.38 -1.08
N PRO A 62 -14.49 3.18 0.13
CA PRO A 62 -14.22 1.82 0.60
C PRO A 62 -15.56 1.09 0.77
N ARG A 63 -15.75 0.02 -0.01
CA ARG A 63 -16.85 -0.94 0.18
C ARG A 63 -16.82 -1.42 1.62
N MET A 64 -17.78 -0.99 2.44
CA MET A 64 -17.98 -1.54 3.77
C MET A 64 -18.30 -3.03 3.67
N PRO A 65 -17.63 -3.91 4.43
CA PRO A 65 -18.11 -5.27 4.63
C PRO A 65 -19.44 -5.18 5.38
N ARG A 66 -20.51 -5.65 4.74
CA ARG A 66 -21.84 -5.72 5.31
C ARG A 66 -21.79 -6.63 6.54
N LEU A 67 -22.02 -6.08 7.74
CA LEU A 67 -22.25 -6.83 8.98
C LEU A 67 -23.42 -7.80 8.74
N VAL A 68 -23.15 -9.11 8.84
CA VAL A 68 -24.21 -10.13 8.92
C VAL A 68 -24.57 -10.23 10.40
N ALA A 69 -25.77 -9.76 10.76
CA ALA A 69 -26.34 -10.02 12.07
C ALA A 69 -26.68 -11.52 12.18
N ALA A 70 -26.38 -12.09 13.35
CA ALA A 70 -26.61 -13.48 13.72
C ALA A 70 -28.09 -13.84 13.84
#